data_AF-A0A9P0L1I7-F1
#
_entry.id   AF-A0A9P0L1I7-F1
#
_cell.length_a   1.000
_cell.length_b   1.000
_cell.length_c   1.000
_cell.angle_alpha   90.00
_cell.angle_beta   90.00
_cell.angle_gamma   90.00
#
_symmetry.space_group_name_H-M   'P 1'
#
loop_
_entity.id
_entity.type
_entity.pdbx_description
1 polymer ?
#
loop_
_entity_poly.entity_id
_entity_poly.type
_entity_poly.pdbx_seq_one_letter_code
_entity_poly.pdbx_strand_id
1 'polypeptide(L)'
;MEAIDLLEKRIAALELQVLPENPNSEANKTQTITDLLLQTQTMITSALSCREAITSILQHMTTINEYLDPSTEASELEVEAKRHYLLELYPELKGTVQIIGNFENLVPFIDSSNILKVVELSGKLEQYASNNLTLYEESRQVTMKVLNSLQQYNDIQTSLKTLFAQLDKAVNDLERALKPKFSTEE
;
A
#
# COMPACT_ATOMS: atom_id res chain seq x y z
N MET A 1 110.14 -37.46 21.18
CA MET A 1 109.24 -38.24 22.05
C MET A 1 107.99 -37.42 22.41
N GLU A 2 108.11 -36.10 22.68
CA GLU A 2 106.94 -35.23 22.98
C GLU A 2 105.89 -35.08 21.87
N ALA A 3 106.28 -35.07 20.59
CA ALA A 3 105.32 -34.91 19.49
C ALA A 3 104.33 -36.08 19.40
N ILE A 4 104.78 -37.28 19.78
CA ILE A 4 103.94 -38.49 19.80
C ILE A 4 102.96 -38.41 20.97
N ASP A 5 103.43 -37.96 22.13
CA ASP A 5 102.63 -37.83 23.36
C ASP A 5 101.52 -36.75 23.24
N LEU A 6 101.79 -35.66 22.52
CA LEU A 6 100.79 -34.63 22.21
C LEU A 6 99.72 -35.17 21.23
N LEU A 7 100.14 -35.92 20.22
CA LEU A 7 99.23 -36.59 19.28
C LEU A 7 98.37 -37.63 19.98
N GLU A 8 98.94 -38.41 20.89
CA GLU A 8 98.24 -39.42 21.67
C GLU A 8 97.20 -38.79 22.61
N LYS A 9 97.54 -37.68 23.29
CA LYS A 9 96.55 -36.90 24.06
C LYS A 9 95.44 -36.30 23.21
N ARG A 10 95.74 -35.85 21.99
CA ARG A 10 94.74 -35.27 21.09
C ARG A 10 93.83 -36.33 20.50
N ILE A 11 94.38 -37.50 20.20
CA ILE A 11 93.61 -38.68 19.78
C ILE A 11 92.70 -39.13 20.92
N ALA A 12 93.22 -39.25 22.15
CA ALA A 12 92.41 -39.58 23.33
C ALA A 12 91.29 -38.56 23.60
N ALA A 13 91.55 -37.26 23.40
CA ALA A 13 90.52 -36.22 23.52
C ALA A 13 89.44 -36.31 22.42
N LEU A 14 89.83 -36.67 21.19
CA LEU A 14 88.90 -36.88 20.07
C LEU A 14 88.09 -38.16 20.23
N GLU A 15 88.69 -39.22 20.75
CA GLU A 15 88.00 -40.47 21.07
C GLU A 15 86.95 -40.24 22.17
N LEU A 16 87.27 -39.46 23.20
CA LEU A 16 86.33 -39.12 24.27
C LEU A 16 85.16 -38.26 23.75
N GLN A 17 85.38 -37.44 22.72
CA GLN A 17 84.35 -36.62 22.09
C GLN A 17 83.41 -37.42 21.18
N VAL A 18 83.88 -38.54 20.62
CA VAL A 18 83.12 -39.37 19.67
C VAL A 18 82.52 -40.62 20.34
N LEU A 19 83.17 -41.17 21.37
CA LEU A 19 82.75 -42.39 22.06
C LEU A 19 83.07 -42.29 23.57
N PRO A 20 82.11 -41.92 24.43
CA PRO A 20 82.34 -41.92 25.89
C PRO A 20 82.40 -43.35 26.45
N GLU A 21 83.39 -43.62 27.32
CA GLU A 21 83.70 -44.94 27.91
C GLU A 21 82.63 -45.54 28.85
N ASN A 22 81.47 -44.91 29.03
CA ASN A 22 80.45 -45.37 29.99
C ASN A 22 79.10 -45.64 29.29
N PRO A 23 78.61 -46.90 29.23
CA PRO A 23 77.44 -47.27 28.44
C PRO A 23 76.08 -46.79 29.01
N ASN A 24 76.04 -46.11 30.16
CA ASN A 24 74.80 -45.79 30.90
C ASN A 24 74.52 -44.28 31.10
N SER A 25 75.02 -43.40 30.24
CA SER A 25 74.55 -42.00 30.21
C SER A 25 73.84 -41.74 28.89
N GLU A 26 72.52 -41.84 28.92
CA GLU A 26 71.60 -41.58 27.80
C GLU A 26 71.64 -40.13 27.28
N ALA A 27 72.50 -39.27 27.82
CA ALA A 27 72.41 -37.85 27.52
C ALA A 27 73.08 -37.45 26.20
N ASN A 28 74.08 -38.18 25.67
CA ASN A 28 74.84 -37.73 24.49
C ASN A 28 75.51 -38.87 23.71
N LYS A 29 74.81 -39.97 23.43
CA LYS A 29 75.23 -40.84 22.33
C LYS A 29 74.92 -40.12 21.03
N THR A 30 75.98 -39.68 20.36
CA THR A 30 76.03 -39.50 18.91
C THR A 30 74.71 -38.97 18.33
N GLN A 31 74.54 -37.64 18.27
CA GLN A 31 73.87 -37.13 17.09
C GLN A 31 74.78 -37.43 15.91
N THR A 32 74.69 -38.67 15.45
CA THR A 32 75.22 -39.15 14.19
C THR A 32 74.83 -38.08 13.17
N ILE A 33 75.73 -37.65 12.29
CA ILE A 33 75.39 -36.64 11.27
C ILE A 33 74.09 -37.03 10.53
N THR A 34 73.82 -38.33 10.42
CA THR A 34 72.56 -38.90 9.93
C THR A 34 71.33 -38.56 10.75
N ASP A 35 71.38 -38.51 12.09
CA ASP A 35 70.26 -38.08 12.94
C ASP A 35 70.02 -36.57 12.86
N LEU A 36 71.08 -35.75 12.79
CA LEU A 36 70.95 -34.32 12.55
C LEU A 36 70.38 -34.04 11.15
N LEU A 37 70.79 -34.82 10.15
CA LEU A 37 70.29 -34.71 8.79
C LEU A 37 68.85 -35.23 8.70
N LEU A 38 68.49 -36.28 9.43
CA LEU A 38 67.11 -36.76 9.57
C LEU A 38 66.25 -35.71 10.25
N GLN A 39 66.69 -35.14 11.38
CA GLN A 39 65.98 -34.07 12.08
C GLN A 39 65.78 -32.86 11.19
N THR A 40 66.81 -32.43 10.46
CA THR A 40 66.73 -31.29 9.52
C THR A 40 65.81 -31.62 8.36
N GLN A 41 65.86 -32.83 7.81
CA GLN A 41 64.95 -33.30 6.76
C GLN A 41 63.50 -33.35 7.27
N THR A 42 63.25 -33.83 8.49
CA THR A 42 61.93 -33.82 9.12
C THR A 42 61.45 -32.39 9.34
N MET A 43 62.32 -31.47 9.76
CA MET A 43 61.99 -30.05 9.95
C MET A 43 61.65 -29.37 8.61
N ILE A 44 62.43 -29.62 7.56
CA ILE A 44 62.20 -29.11 6.21
C ILE A 44 60.90 -29.70 5.64
N THR A 45 60.68 -31.00 5.80
CA THR A 45 59.47 -31.68 5.31
C THR A 45 58.22 -31.22 6.07
N SER A 46 58.33 -31.03 7.38
CA SER A 46 57.28 -30.45 8.22
C SER A 46 56.96 -29.02 7.81
N ALA A 47 57.98 -28.18 7.60
CA ALA A 47 57.80 -26.80 7.17
C ALA A 47 57.21 -26.71 5.75
N LEU A 48 57.63 -27.60 4.84
CA LEU A 48 57.11 -27.66 3.48
C LEU A 48 55.66 -28.16 3.46
N SER A 49 55.34 -29.19 4.24
CA SER A 49 53.99 -29.73 4.39
C SER A 49 53.03 -28.72 5.05
N CYS A 50 53.47 -28.02 6.09
CA CYS A 50 52.69 -26.92 6.68
C CYS A 50 52.49 -25.79 5.67
N ARG A 51 53.51 -25.43 4.89
CA ARG A 51 53.38 -24.38 3.87
C ARG A 51 52.38 -24.77 2.78
N GLU A 52 52.41 -26.00 2.28
CA GLU A 52 51.45 -26.48 1.28
C GLU A 52 50.03 -26.52 1.85
N ALA A 53 49.84 -27.03 3.07
CA ALA A 53 48.55 -27.06 3.74
C ALA A 53 47.99 -25.64 3.98
N ILE A 54 48.81 -24.72 4.48
CA ILE A 54 48.41 -23.32 4.71
C ILE A 54 48.12 -22.62 3.39
N THR A 55 48.93 -22.85 2.35
CA THR A 55 48.70 -22.24 1.02
C THR A 55 47.39 -22.74 0.40
N SER A 56 47.10 -24.05 0.52
CA SER A 56 45.84 -24.63 0.07
C SER A 56 44.64 -24.06 0.83
N ILE A 57 44.73 -23.98 2.16
CA ILE A 57 43.68 -23.37 2.99
C ILE A 57 43.48 -21.91 2.62
N LEU A 58 44.54 -21.14 2.39
CA LEU A 58 44.45 -19.71 2.05
C LEU A 58 43.88 -19.48 0.65
N GLN A 59 44.18 -20.37 -0.31
CA GLN A 59 43.54 -20.38 -1.64
C GLN A 59 42.05 -20.72 -1.57
N HIS A 60 41.67 -21.63 -0.67
CA HIS A 60 40.28 -22.03 -0.46
C HIS A 60 39.56 -21.19 0.60
N MET A 61 40.22 -20.22 1.24
CA MET A 61 39.67 -19.46 2.36
C MET A 61 38.50 -18.58 1.91
N THR A 62 38.57 -18.00 0.71
CA THR A 62 37.47 -17.24 0.11
C THR A 62 36.27 -18.15 -0.16
N THR A 63 36.48 -19.31 -0.78
CA THR A 63 35.40 -20.29 -1.02
C THR A 63 34.82 -20.83 0.28
N ILE A 64 35.64 -21.10 1.29
CA ILE A 64 35.17 -21.55 2.61
C ILE A 64 34.34 -20.45 3.28
N ASN A 65 34.76 -19.19 3.16
CA ASN A 65 34.02 -18.06 3.70
C ASN A 65 32.69 -17.84 2.95
N GLU A 66 32.65 -18.07 1.64
CA GLU A 66 31.42 -18.05 0.84
C GLU A 66 30.48 -19.22 1.18
N TYR A 67 31.00 -20.39 1.56
CA TYR A 67 30.18 -21.51 2.03
C TYR A 67 29.68 -21.36 3.48
N LEU A 68 30.39 -20.59 4.29
CA LEU A 68 30.03 -20.28 5.67
C LEU A 68 29.16 -19.01 5.79
N ASP A 69 28.99 -18.27 4.70
CA ASP A 69 28.10 -17.11 4.67
C ASP A 69 26.63 -17.61 4.58
N PRO A 70 25.80 -17.37 5.60
CA PRO A 70 24.39 -17.78 5.59
C PRO A 70 23.56 -17.02 4.52
N SER A 71 24.13 -16.01 3.87
CA SER A 71 23.49 -15.27 2.76
C SER A 71 23.49 -16.06 1.45
N THR A 72 24.44 -16.98 1.28
CA THR A 72 24.69 -17.78 0.07
C THR A 72 24.17 -19.20 0.20
N GLU A 73 23.54 -19.57 1.33
CA GLU A 73 22.63 -20.71 1.35
C GLU A 73 21.64 -20.49 0.22
N ALA A 74 21.74 -21.37 -0.79
CA ALA A 74 20.96 -21.26 -2.00
C ALA A 74 19.51 -21.01 -1.58
N SER A 75 18.95 -19.91 -2.05
CA SER A 75 17.50 -19.68 -2.10
C SER A 75 16.81 -20.71 -3.02
N GLU A 76 17.35 -21.93 -3.12
CA GLU A 76 16.67 -23.14 -3.52
C GLU A 76 15.82 -23.60 -2.35
N LEU A 77 14.75 -22.83 -2.11
CA LEU A 77 13.57 -23.41 -1.50
C LEU A 77 13.26 -24.69 -2.30
N GLU A 78 13.22 -25.83 -1.60
CA GLU A 78 13.01 -27.14 -2.21
C GLU A 78 11.80 -27.10 -3.14
N VAL A 79 11.86 -27.78 -4.28
CA VAL A 79 10.82 -27.70 -5.33
C VAL A 79 9.43 -28.00 -4.75
N GLU A 80 9.35 -28.91 -3.79
CA GLU A 80 8.12 -29.25 -3.07
C GLU A 80 7.63 -28.12 -2.16
N ALA A 81 8.53 -27.42 -1.48
CA ALA A 81 8.21 -26.25 -0.67
C ALA A 81 7.73 -25.06 -1.53
N LYS A 82 8.35 -24.83 -2.70
CA LYS A 82 7.86 -23.84 -3.69
C LYS A 82 6.46 -24.19 -4.18
N ARG A 83 6.20 -25.48 -4.44
CA ARG A 83 4.88 -25.98 -4.86
C ARG A 83 3.83 -25.74 -3.79
N HIS A 84 4.11 -26.10 -2.54
CA HIS A 84 3.19 -25.87 -1.43
C HIS A 84 2.91 -24.39 -1.21
N TYR A 85 3.95 -23.55 -1.24
CA TYR A 85 3.82 -22.10 -1.14
C TYR A 85 2.93 -21.52 -2.26
N LEU A 86 3.12 -21.97 -3.50
CA LEU A 86 2.31 -21.52 -4.64
C LEU A 86 0.84 -21.96 -4.49
N LEU A 87 0.59 -23.18 -4.00
CA LEU A 87 -0.77 -23.69 -3.75
C LEU A 87 -1.49 -22.93 -2.64
N GLU A 88 -0.75 -22.53 -1.61
CA GLU A 88 -1.27 -21.72 -0.50
C GLU A 88 -1.55 -20.28 -0.93
N LEU A 89 -0.72 -19.71 -1.81
CA LEU A 89 -0.90 -18.37 -2.38
C LEU A 89 -1.96 -18.31 -3.49
N TYR A 90 -2.27 -19.43 -4.13
CA TYR A 90 -3.25 -19.51 -5.23
C TYR A 90 -4.63 -18.89 -4.93
N PRO A 91 -5.30 -19.16 -3.79
CA PRO A 91 -6.59 -18.53 -3.48
C PRO A 91 -6.49 -17.00 -3.34
N GLU A 92 -5.40 -16.49 -2.78
CA GLU A 92 -5.15 -15.05 -2.66
C GLU A 92 -4.91 -14.41 -4.05
N LEU A 93 -4.11 -15.07 -4.89
CA LEU A 93 -3.86 -14.63 -6.26
C LEU A 93 -5.15 -14.64 -7.09
N LYS A 94 -5.97 -15.69 -6.95
CA LYS A 94 -7.27 -15.78 -7.61
C LYS A 94 -8.22 -14.67 -7.16
N GLY A 95 -8.25 -14.37 -5.85
CA GLY A 95 -9.01 -13.25 -5.31
C GLY A 95 -8.55 -11.91 -5.88
N THR A 96 -7.23 -11.71 -5.95
CA THR A 96 -6.62 -10.50 -6.51
C THR A 96 -6.95 -10.32 -7.99
N VAL A 97 -6.87 -11.39 -8.80
CA VAL A 97 -7.25 -11.35 -10.22
C VAL A 97 -8.73 -11.03 -10.40
N GLN A 98 -9.60 -11.56 -9.54
CA GLN A 98 -11.03 -11.25 -9.60
C GLN A 98 -11.31 -9.77 -9.25
N ILE A 99 -10.59 -9.22 -8.27
CA ILE A 99 -10.68 -7.79 -7.91
C ILE A 99 -10.19 -6.92 -9.07
N ILE A 100 -9.06 -7.28 -9.70
CA ILE A 100 -8.52 -6.56 -10.87
C ILE A 100 -9.52 -6.60 -12.03
N GLY A 101 -10.11 -7.77 -12.34
CA GLY A 101 -11.12 -7.87 -13.38
C GLY A 101 -12.37 -7.04 -13.08
N ASN A 102 -12.80 -6.97 -11.82
CA ASN A 102 -13.88 -6.07 -11.41
C ASN A 102 -13.50 -4.59 -11.56
N PHE A 103 -12.24 -4.25 -11.29
CA PHE A 103 -11.74 -2.90 -11.42
C PHE A 103 -11.70 -2.47 -12.89
N GLU A 104 -11.17 -3.30 -13.79
CA GLU A 104 -11.18 -3.04 -15.24
C GLU A 104 -12.60 -2.85 -15.78
N ASN A 105 -13.56 -3.63 -15.29
CA ASN A 105 -14.98 -3.44 -15.64
C ASN A 105 -15.56 -2.12 -15.12
N LEU A 106 -15.03 -1.56 -14.02
CA LEU A 106 -15.47 -0.30 -13.43
C LEU A 106 -14.82 0.95 -14.06
N VAL A 107 -13.61 0.83 -14.62
CA VAL A 107 -12.90 1.92 -15.32
C VAL A 107 -13.78 2.68 -16.33
N PRO A 108 -14.53 2.04 -17.25
CA PRO A 108 -15.35 2.76 -18.23
C PRO A 108 -16.54 3.51 -17.60
N PHE A 109 -16.96 3.17 -16.38
CA PHE A 109 -18.02 3.89 -15.67
C PHE A 109 -17.49 5.13 -14.97
N ILE A 110 -16.23 5.10 -14.52
CA ILE A 110 -15.55 6.24 -13.90
C ILE A 110 -15.26 7.32 -14.95
N ASP A 111 -14.78 6.93 -16.13
CA ASP A 111 -14.58 7.84 -17.27
C ASP A 111 -15.87 8.11 -18.06
N SER A 112 -17.02 7.66 -17.57
CA SER A 112 -18.26 7.90 -18.28
C SER A 112 -18.53 9.40 -18.34
N SER A 113 -18.64 9.91 -19.57
CA SER A 113 -19.00 11.31 -19.86
C SER A 113 -20.26 11.78 -19.14
N ASN A 114 -21.06 10.85 -18.62
CA ASN A 114 -22.24 11.11 -17.80
C ASN A 114 -21.88 11.77 -16.45
N ILE A 115 -20.80 11.35 -15.78
CA ILE A 115 -20.38 11.97 -14.51
C ILE A 115 -19.90 13.41 -14.74
N LEU A 116 -19.18 13.67 -15.83
CA LEU A 116 -18.79 15.02 -16.22
C LEU A 116 -20.00 15.89 -16.60
N LYS A 117 -20.99 15.31 -17.29
CA LYS A 117 -22.25 16.00 -17.63
C LYS A 117 -23.07 16.36 -16.39
N VAL A 118 -22.97 15.62 -15.27
CA VAL A 118 -23.70 15.98 -14.03
C VAL A 118 -23.31 17.37 -13.53
N VAL A 119 -22.03 17.75 -13.62
CA VAL A 119 -21.57 19.09 -13.21
C VAL A 119 -22.17 20.17 -14.13
N GLU A 120 -22.21 19.92 -15.43
CA GLU A 120 -22.84 20.84 -16.40
C GLU A 120 -24.36 20.94 -16.21
N LEU A 121 -25.03 19.81 -15.96
CA LEU A 121 -26.45 19.75 -15.67
C LEU A 121 -26.81 20.41 -14.34
N SER A 122 -25.92 20.38 -13.34
CA SER A 122 -26.14 21.03 -12.06
C SER A 122 -26.31 22.54 -12.21
N GLY A 123 -25.46 23.19 -13.02
CA GLY A 123 -25.58 24.63 -13.29
C GLY A 123 -26.88 24.99 -14.02
N LYS A 124 -27.29 24.16 -14.99
CA LYS A 124 -28.59 24.34 -15.68
C LYS A 124 -29.76 24.12 -14.73
N LEU A 125 -29.67 23.13 -13.84
CA LEU A 125 -30.71 22.83 -12.86
C LEU A 125 -30.92 23.98 -11.88
N GLU A 126 -29.83 24.60 -11.41
CA GLU A 126 -29.89 25.78 -10.54
C GLU A 126 -30.58 26.95 -11.25
N GLN A 127 -30.24 27.20 -12.51
CA GLN A 127 -30.91 28.22 -13.32
C GLN A 127 -32.42 27.92 -13.48
N TYR A 128 -32.78 26.68 -13.78
CA TYR A 128 -34.19 26.27 -13.87
C TYR A 128 -34.92 26.40 -12.53
N ALA A 129 -34.26 26.05 -11.42
CA ALA A 129 -34.83 26.19 -10.08
C ALA A 129 -35.11 27.66 -9.74
N SER A 130 -34.15 28.56 -10.04
CA SER A 130 -34.34 30.00 -9.86
C SER A 130 -35.48 30.53 -10.72
N ASN A 131 -35.52 30.15 -12.01
CA ASN A 131 -36.59 30.58 -12.91
C ASN A 131 -37.97 30.07 -12.45
N ASN A 132 -38.04 28.83 -11.96
CA ASN A 132 -39.28 28.25 -11.46
C ASN A 132 -39.78 28.97 -10.20
N LEU A 133 -38.87 29.43 -9.33
CA LEU A 133 -39.24 30.24 -8.17
C LEU A 133 -39.85 31.57 -8.60
N THR A 134 -39.22 32.27 -9.55
CA THR A 134 -39.74 33.53 -10.09
C THR A 134 -41.12 33.33 -10.73
N LEU A 135 -41.27 32.30 -11.58
CA LEU A 135 -42.55 31.97 -12.22
C LEU A 135 -43.64 31.64 -11.19
N TYR A 136 -43.29 30.96 -10.10
CA TYR A 136 -44.22 30.66 -9.02
C TYR A 136 -44.68 31.93 -8.31
N GLU A 137 -43.77 32.86 -8.01
CA GLU A 137 -44.10 34.16 -7.41
C GLU A 137 -44.99 35.01 -8.33
N GLU A 138 -44.66 35.08 -9.62
CA GLU A 138 -45.47 35.78 -10.63
C GLU A 138 -46.87 35.17 -10.72
N SER A 139 -46.98 33.84 -10.80
CA SER A 139 -48.26 33.13 -10.83
C SER A 139 -49.11 33.41 -9.59
N ARG A 140 -48.49 33.41 -8.40
CA ARG A 140 -49.16 33.77 -7.15
C ARG A 140 -49.64 35.22 -7.18
N GLN A 141 -48.83 36.16 -7.68
CA GLN A 141 -49.20 37.57 -7.77
C GLN A 141 -50.38 37.78 -8.73
N VAL A 142 -50.36 37.12 -9.90
CA VAL A 142 -51.46 37.17 -10.87
C VAL A 142 -52.73 36.58 -10.26
N THR A 143 -52.63 35.44 -9.59
CA THR A 143 -53.77 34.79 -8.93
C THR A 143 -54.40 35.70 -7.88
N MET A 144 -53.60 36.39 -7.07
CA MET A 144 -54.09 37.36 -6.08
C MET A 144 -54.78 38.56 -6.74
N LYS A 145 -54.24 39.08 -7.86
CA LYS A 145 -54.88 40.17 -8.61
C LYS A 145 -56.23 39.73 -9.19
N VAL A 146 -56.31 38.53 -9.75
CA VAL A 146 -57.55 37.97 -10.29
C VAL A 146 -58.58 37.77 -9.19
N LEU A 147 -58.18 37.23 -8.03
CA LEU A 147 -59.08 37.05 -6.89
C LEU A 147 -59.63 38.39 -6.40
N ASN A 148 -58.77 39.40 -6.25
CA ASN A 148 -59.20 40.75 -5.86
C ASN A 148 -60.17 41.36 -6.89
N SER A 149 -59.87 41.24 -8.19
CA SER A 149 -60.77 41.71 -9.24
C SER A 149 -62.12 40.97 -9.23
N LEU A 150 -62.13 39.67 -8.94
CA LEU A 150 -63.35 38.88 -8.84
C LEU A 150 -64.18 39.29 -7.61
N GLN A 151 -63.52 39.59 -6.49
CA GLN A 151 -64.17 40.11 -5.30
C GLN A 151 -64.81 41.48 -5.56
N GLN A 152 -64.08 42.40 -6.18
CA GLN A 152 -64.62 43.71 -6.56
C GLN A 152 -65.83 43.57 -7.51
N TYR A 153 -65.75 42.65 -8.47
CA TYR A 153 -66.88 42.36 -9.35
C TYR A 153 -68.10 41.84 -8.56
N ASN A 154 -67.89 40.95 -7.59
CA ASN A 154 -68.96 40.43 -6.74
C ASN A 154 -69.59 41.53 -5.87
N ASP A 155 -68.77 42.41 -5.31
CA ASP A 155 -69.23 43.55 -4.51
C ASP A 155 -70.06 44.54 -5.34
N ILE A 156 -69.62 44.83 -6.57
CA ILE A 156 -70.37 45.65 -7.54
C ILE A 156 -71.69 44.96 -7.91
N GLN A 157 -71.66 43.66 -8.21
CA GLN A 157 -72.87 42.91 -8.56
C GLN A 157 -73.88 42.88 -7.42
N THR A 158 -73.41 42.72 -6.18
CA THR A 158 -74.25 42.75 -4.98
C THR A 158 -74.85 44.14 -4.78
N SER A 159 -74.04 45.19 -4.90
CA SER A 159 -74.50 46.58 -4.83
C SER A 159 -75.57 46.87 -5.89
N LEU A 160 -75.33 46.43 -7.13
CA LEU A 160 -76.28 46.58 -8.24
C LEU A 160 -77.61 45.86 -7.96
N LYS A 161 -77.56 44.61 -7.45
CA LYS A 161 -78.76 43.87 -7.03
C LYS A 161 -79.54 44.61 -5.95
N THR A 162 -78.85 45.15 -4.94
CA THR A 162 -79.52 45.92 -3.87
C THR A 162 -80.16 47.20 -4.40
N LEU A 163 -79.48 47.92 -5.30
CA LEU A 163 -80.01 49.13 -5.93
C LEU A 163 -81.26 48.83 -6.76
N PHE A 164 -81.23 47.77 -7.58
CA PHE A 164 -82.41 47.38 -8.35
C PHE A 164 -83.57 46.93 -7.46
N ALA A 165 -83.30 46.20 -6.38
CA ALA A 165 -84.36 45.82 -5.44
C ALA A 165 -84.98 47.04 -4.74
N GLN A 166 -84.17 48.05 -4.38
CA GLN A 166 -84.66 49.31 -3.82
C GLN A 166 -85.46 50.11 -4.84
N LEU A 167 -84.98 50.19 -6.09
CA LEU A 167 -85.68 50.87 -7.17
C LEU A 167 -87.03 50.20 -7.46
N ASP A 168 -87.05 48.87 -7.55
CA ASP A 168 -88.28 48.09 -7.80
C ASP A 168 -89.28 48.28 -6.65
N LYS A 169 -88.81 48.31 -5.39
CA LYS A 169 -89.65 48.66 -4.25
C LYS A 169 -90.22 50.08 -4.35
N ALA A 170 -89.40 51.07 -4.68
CA ALA A 170 -89.82 52.46 -4.83
C ALA A 170 -90.85 52.65 -5.96
N VAL A 171 -90.66 51.96 -7.10
CA VAL A 171 -91.61 51.95 -8.21
C VAL A 171 -92.92 51.29 -7.78
N ASN A 172 -92.88 50.13 -7.13
CA ASN A 172 -94.07 49.46 -6.60
C ASN A 172 -94.84 50.32 -5.58
N ASP A 173 -94.14 51.05 -4.71
CA ASP A 173 -94.75 51.95 -3.73
C ASP A 173 -95.42 53.15 -4.42
N LEU A 174 -94.79 53.73 -5.46
CA LEU A 174 -95.38 54.76 -6.30
C LEU A 174 -96.60 54.26 -7.07
N GLU A 175 -96.53 53.07 -7.67
CA GLU A 175 -97.66 52.45 -8.37
C GLU A 175 -98.84 52.18 -7.42
N ARG A 176 -98.56 51.73 -6.19
CA ARG A 176 -99.60 51.54 -5.15
C ARG A 176 -100.22 52.86 -4.73
N ALA A 177 -99.43 53.92 -4.61
CA ALA A 177 -99.93 55.26 -4.28
C ALA A 177 -100.77 55.87 -5.41
N LEU A 178 -100.46 55.52 -6.67
CA LEU A 178 -101.17 56.01 -7.86
C LEU A 178 -102.43 55.21 -8.19
N LYS A 179 -102.61 54.01 -7.61
CA LYS A 179 -103.86 53.25 -7.73
C LYS A 179 -104.99 54.00 -6.99
N PRO A 180 -106.10 54.32 -7.67
CA PRO A 180 -107.21 55.00 -7.01
C PRO A 180 -107.83 54.08 -5.95
N LYS A 181 -107.99 54.60 -4.71
CA LYS A 181 -108.90 53.99 -3.73
C LYS A 181 -110.31 54.05 -4.31
N PHE A 182 -110.80 52.95 -4.87
CA PHE A 182 -112.24 52.74 -4.97
C PHE A 182 -112.77 52.63 -3.55
N SER A 183 -113.25 53.76 -3.02
CA SER A 183 -114.32 53.74 -2.02
C SER A 183 -115.59 53.31 -2.75
N THR A 184 -116.00 52.06 -2.54
CA THR A 184 -117.42 51.72 -2.49
C THR A 184 -117.73 51.48 -1.02
N GLU A 185 -118.13 52.58 -0.37
CA GLU A 185 -119.11 52.54 0.71
C GLU A 185 -120.45 52.06 0.13
N GLU A 186 -121.18 51.32 0.96
CA GLU A 186 -122.54 50.75 0.81
C GLU A 186 -122.76 49.55 -0.13
#